data_AF-A0A9E6DDT9-F1
#
_entry.id   AF-A0A9E6DDT9-F1
#
_cell.length_a   1.000
_cell.length_b   1.000
_cell.length_c   1.000
_cell.angle_alpha   90.00
_cell.angle_beta   90.00
_cell.angle_gamma   90.00
#
_symmetry.space_group_name_H-M   'P 1'
#
loop_
_entity.id
_entity.type
_entity.pdbx_description
1 polymer ?
#
loop_
_entity_poly.entity_id
_entity_poly.type
_entity_poly.pdbx_seq_one_letter_code
_entity_poly.pdbx_strand_id
1 'polypeptide(L)'
;MKINQELNAKLKSETKIFQQYLSLINSKESAITVGYQREAEKAKLDFLSFYLDSVVKVIAEYAQDPQTESILNEQVSSIQSLIKNNDRDTKLCIKKMEETSNYWNSLCY
;
A
#
# COMPACT_ATOMS: atom_id res chain seq x y z
N MET A 1 -11.55 0.71 -18.67
CA MET A 1 -11.95 0.27 -17.32
C MET A 1 -12.59 1.46 -16.64
N LYS A 2 -13.88 1.40 -16.29
CA LYS A 2 -14.55 2.50 -15.57
C LYS A 2 -14.59 2.14 -14.10
N ILE A 3 -13.64 2.66 -13.33
CA ILE A 3 -13.71 2.58 -11.88
C ILE A 3 -14.84 3.50 -11.44
N ASN A 4 -15.78 2.99 -10.64
CA ASN A 4 -16.85 3.85 -10.15
C ASN A 4 -16.29 4.93 -9.20
N GLN A 5 -17.04 6.02 -9.09
CA GLN A 5 -16.59 7.22 -8.38
C GLN A 5 -16.32 6.95 -6.89
N GLU A 6 -17.06 6.03 -6.29
CA GLU A 6 -16.97 5.71 -4.87
C GLU A 6 -15.71 4.90 -4.55
N LEU A 7 -15.42 3.84 -5.30
CA LEU A 7 -14.17 3.08 -5.20
C LEU A 7 -12.95 4.00 -5.39
N ASN A 8 -13.00 4.88 -6.39
CA ASN A 8 -11.93 5.85 -6.62
C ASN A 8 -11.72 6.79 -5.40
N ALA A 9 -12.80 7.33 -4.84
CA ALA A 9 -12.73 8.18 -3.65
C ALA A 9 -12.13 7.45 -2.45
N LYS A 10 -12.47 6.17 -2.25
CA LYS A 10 -11.92 5.35 -1.17
C LYS A 10 -10.44 5.05 -1.38
N LEU A 11 -10.03 4.63 -2.57
CA LEU A 11 -8.62 4.40 -2.90
C LEU A 11 -7.75 5.67 -2.76
N LYS A 12 -8.31 6.84 -3.06
CA LYS A 12 -7.65 8.14 -2.79
C LYS A 12 -7.51 8.42 -1.30
N SER A 13 -8.50 8.04 -0.48
CA SER A 13 -8.40 8.15 0.98
C SER A 13 -7.31 7.23 1.54
N GLU A 14 -7.27 5.97 1.11
CA GLU A 14 -6.20 5.03 1.50
C GLU A 14 -4.82 5.56 1.10
N THR A 15 -4.69 6.10 -0.12
CA THR A 15 -3.45 6.72 -0.60
C THR A 15 -2.97 7.84 0.32
N LYS A 16 -3.86 8.68 0.85
CA LYS A 16 -3.48 9.74 1.81
C LYS A 16 -2.94 9.17 3.12
N ILE A 17 -3.54 8.09 3.63
CA ILE A 17 -3.08 7.41 4.85
C ILE A 17 -1.66 6.87 4.63
N PHE A 18 -1.44 6.22 3.49
CA PHE A 18 -0.12 5.72 3.12
C PHE A 18 0.93 6.84 3.01
N GLN A 19 0.59 7.96 2.38
CA GLN A 19 1.49 9.12 2.28
C GLN A 19 1.84 9.73 3.65
N GLN A 20 0.86 9.83 4.56
CA GLN A 20 1.10 10.29 5.93
C GLN A 20 2.08 9.37 6.67
N TYR A 21 1.91 8.07 6.50
CA TYR A 21 2.79 7.07 7.09
C TYR A 21 4.23 7.16 6.53
N LEU A 22 4.39 7.29 5.22
CA LEU A 22 5.72 7.49 4.62
C LEU A 22 6.39 8.77 5.10
N SER A 23 5.63 9.87 5.18
CA SER A 23 6.13 11.14 5.73
C SER A 23 6.63 10.96 7.17
N LEU A 24 5.87 10.24 8.00
CA LEU A 24 6.25 9.93 9.37
C LEU A 24 7.55 9.12 9.41
N ILE A 25 7.65 8.02 8.67
CA ILE A 25 8.87 7.19 8.63
C ILE A 25 10.08 8.02 8.21
N ASN A 26 9.98 8.73 7.09
CA ASN A 26 11.09 9.49 6.53
C ASN A 26 11.54 10.61 7.49
N SER A 27 10.61 11.20 8.24
CA SER A 27 10.93 12.20 9.27
C SER A 27 11.61 11.62 10.51
N LYS A 28 11.42 10.33 10.79
CA LYS A 28 11.91 9.65 12.00
C LYS A 28 13.12 8.75 11.75
N GLU A 29 13.42 8.40 10.52
CA GLU A 29 14.48 7.46 10.16
C GLU A 29 15.87 7.89 10.67
N SER A 30 16.15 9.20 10.70
CA SER A 30 17.40 9.75 11.25
C SER A 30 17.50 9.69 12.78
N ALA A 31 16.40 9.43 13.49
CA ALA A 31 16.34 9.39 14.96
C ALA A 31 16.38 7.96 15.54
N ILE A 32 16.34 6.92 14.69
CA ILE A 32 16.33 5.52 15.13
C ILE A 32 17.77 5.06 15.37
N THR A 33 18.06 4.63 16.60
CA THR A 33 19.39 4.08 16.92
C THR A 33 19.59 2.71 16.26
N VAL A 34 20.84 2.34 16.01
CA VAL A 34 21.22 1.08 15.33
C VAL A 34 20.57 -0.15 16.00
N GLY A 35 20.45 -0.14 17.33
CA GLY A 35 19.86 -1.23 18.11
C GLY A 35 18.36 -1.47 17.86
N TYR A 36 17.64 -0.53 17.24
CA TYR A 36 16.21 -0.66 16.92
C TYR A 36 15.92 -0.70 15.42
N GLN A 37 16.94 -0.74 14.56
CA GLN A 37 16.74 -0.70 13.10
C GLN A 37 15.93 -1.90 12.60
N ARG A 38 16.19 -3.09 13.13
CA ARG A 38 15.48 -4.32 12.74
C ARG A 38 14.01 -4.28 13.14
N GLU A 39 13.71 -3.79 14.34
CA GLU A 39 12.37 -3.63 14.86
C GLU A 39 11.61 -2.56 14.07
N ALA A 40 12.28 -1.47 13.72
CA ALA A 40 11.74 -0.44 12.86
C ALA A 40 11.42 -0.99 11.46
N GLU A 41 12.33 -1.73 10.83
CA GLU A 41 12.08 -2.39 9.54
C GLU A 41 10.91 -3.36 9.61
N LYS A 42 10.83 -4.17 10.67
CA LYS A 42 9.69 -5.07 10.89
C LYS A 42 8.38 -4.30 11.03
N ALA A 43 8.34 -3.28 11.88
CA ALA A 43 7.16 -2.45 12.05
C ALA A 43 6.76 -1.78 10.73
N LYS A 44 7.75 -1.44 9.88
CA LYS A 44 7.48 -0.89 8.57
C LYS A 44 6.70 -1.86 7.70
N LEU A 45 7.17 -3.10 7.61
CA LEU A 45 6.55 -4.17 6.83
C LEU A 45 5.19 -4.59 7.38
N ASP A 46 5.06 -4.69 8.70
CA ASP A 46 3.80 -5.07 9.36
C ASP A 46 2.69 -4.04 9.03
N PHE A 47 3.01 -2.74 9.05
CA PHE A 47 2.08 -1.71 8.62
C PHE A 47 1.74 -1.81 7.13
N LEU A 48 2.72 -2.05 6.25
CA LEU A 48 2.44 -2.21 4.82
C LEU A 48 1.49 -3.39 4.55
N SER A 49 1.68 -4.50 5.26
CA SER A 49 0.78 -5.65 5.16
C SER A 49 -0.64 -5.30 5.62
N PHE A 50 -0.75 -4.65 6.78
CA PHE A 50 -2.04 -4.19 7.31
C PHE A 50 -2.76 -3.23 6.34
N TYR A 51 -2.02 -2.28 5.77
CA TYR A 51 -2.56 -1.34 4.80
C TYR A 51 -3.07 -2.04 3.53
N LEU A 52 -2.31 -3.00 3.00
CA LEU A 52 -2.74 -3.78 1.84
C LEU A 52 -4.03 -4.56 2.12
N ASP A 53 -4.16 -5.16 3.31
CA ASP A 53 -5.39 -5.85 3.72
C ASP A 53 -6.60 -4.89 3.80
N SER A 54 -6.37 -3.63 4.22
CA SER A 54 -7.39 -2.57 4.21
C SER A 54 -7.84 -2.27 2.77
N VAL A 55 -6.89 -2.12 1.85
CA VAL A 55 -7.19 -1.85 0.44
C VAL A 55 -7.98 -2.98 -0.21
N VAL A 56 -7.64 -4.25 0.07
CA VAL A 56 -8.42 -5.40 -0.45
C VAL A 56 -9.88 -5.31 0.00
N LYS A 57 -10.14 -4.94 1.26
CA LYS A 57 -11.51 -4.76 1.75
C LYS A 57 -12.23 -3.63 1.02
N VAL A 58 -11.56 -2.50 0.79
CA VAL A 58 -12.11 -1.39 0.00
C VAL A 58 -12.44 -1.84 -1.43
N ILE A 59 -11.56 -2.60 -2.08
CA ILE A 59 -11.82 -3.12 -3.43
C ILE A 59 -13.04 -4.04 -3.40
N ALA A 60 -13.09 -5.01 -2.48
CA ALA A 60 -14.20 -5.96 -2.38
C ALA A 60 -15.56 -5.29 -2.07
N GLU A 61 -15.56 -4.20 -1.28
CA GLU A 61 -16.78 -3.48 -0.90
C GLU A 61 -17.30 -2.57 -2.02
N TYR A 62 -16.41 -1.91 -2.76
CA TYR A 62 -16.79 -0.85 -3.69
C TYR A 62 -16.56 -1.19 -5.17
N ALA A 63 -15.89 -2.28 -5.52
CA ALA A 63 -15.78 -2.70 -6.92
C ALA A 63 -17.13 -3.20 -7.43
N GLN A 64 -17.62 -2.58 -8.51
CA GLN A 64 -18.91 -2.91 -9.11
C GLN A 64 -18.78 -3.92 -10.26
N ASP A 65 -17.57 -4.14 -10.76
CA ASP A 65 -17.31 -5.10 -11.84
C ASP A 65 -16.14 -6.04 -11.49
N PRO A 66 -16.27 -7.34 -11.81
CA PRO A 66 -15.24 -8.34 -11.48
C PRO A 66 -13.88 -8.09 -12.13
N GLN A 67 -13.84 -7.38 -13.26
CA GLN A 67 -12.59 -7.12 -13.98
C GLN A 67 -11.74 -6.09 -13.23
N THR A 68 -12.34 -4.99 -12.79
CA THR A 68 -11.70 -3.98 -11.94
C THR A 68 -11.24 -4.58 -10.62
N GLU A 69 -12.08 -5.39 -9.98
CA GLU A 69 -11.72 -6.11 -8.75
C GLU A 69 -10.49 -7.00 -8.96
N SER A 70 -10.48 -7.81 -10.02
CA SER A 70 -9.37 -8.71 -10.33
C SER A 70 -8.06 -7.95 -10.57
N ILE A 71 -8.09 -6.86 -11.36
CA ILE A 71 -6.89 -6.08 -11.70
C ILE A 71 -6.30 -5.44 -10.44
N LEU A 72 -7.14 -4.83 -9.60
CA LEU A 72 -6.66 -4.16 -8.38
C LEU A 72 -6.16 -5.19 -7.34
N ASN A 73 -6.84 -6.32 -7.20
CA ASN A 73 -6.42 -7.39 -6.29
C ASN A 73 -5.12 -8.06 -6.74
N GLU A 74 -4.87 -8.20 -8.05
CA GLU A 74 -3.60 -8.70 -8.57
C GLU A 74 -2.44 -7.75 -8.20
N GLN A 75 -2.65 -6.44 -8.34
CA GLN A 75 -1.67 -5.43 -7.91
C GLN A 75 -1.35 -5.57 -6.42
N VAL A 76 -2.37 -5.64 -5.55
CA VAL A 76 -2.19 -5.83 -4.11
C VAL A 76 -1.46 -7.14 -3.80
N SER A 77 -1.88 -8.24 -4.42
CA SER A 77 -1.33 -9.59 -4.17
C SER A 77 0.16 -9.68 -4.55
N SER A 78 0.56 -8.98 -5.61
CA SER A 78 1.97 -8.92 -6.02
C SER A 78 2.86 -8.31 -4.92
N ILE A 79 2.37 -7.28 -4.22
CA ILE A 79 3.13 -6.60 -3.17
C ILE A 79 3.08 -7.39 -1.86
N GLN A 80 1.93 -7.98 -1.52
CA GLN A 80 1.84 -8.89 -0.37
C GLN A 80 2.82 -10.07 -0.51
N SER A 81 3.03 -10.57 -1.73
CA SER A 81 3.99 -11.64 -2.00
C SER A 81 5.43 -11.18 -1.76
N LEU A 82 5.77 -9.94 -2.15
CA LEU A 82 7.08 -9.34 -1.85
C LEU A 82 7.32 -9.21 -0.34
N ILE A 83 6.32 -8.79 0.43
CA ILE A 83 6.42 -8.65 1.90
C ILE A 83 6.60 -10.02 2.58
N LYS A 84 5.93 -11.07 2.08
CA LYS A 84 5.95 -12.41 2.68
C LYS A 84 7.23 -13.21 2.37
N ASN A 85 7.87 -12.95 1.23
CA ASN A 85 9.07 -13.68 0.82
C ASN A 85 10.29 -13.33 1.70
N ASN A 86 11.22 -14.29 1.85
CA ASN A 86 12.40 -14.19 2.73
C ASN A 86 13.45 -13.14 2.29
N ASP A 87 13.25 -12.49 1.14
CA ASP A 87 14.12 -11.43 0.62
C ASP A 87 13.45 -10.06 0.86
N ARG A 88 13.35 -9.70 2.14
CA ARG A 88 12.57 -8.56 2.65
C ARG A 88 13.28 -7.23 2.41
N ASP A 89 13.47 -6.86 1.15
CA ASP A 89 13.89 -5.50 0.82
C ASP A 89 12.73 -4.53 1.11
N THR A 90 12.76 -3.96 2.33
CA THR A 90 11.78 -3.00 2.81
C THR A 90 11.70 -1.77 1.89
N LYS A 91 12.83 -1.35 1.28
CA LYS A 91 12.84 -0.21 0.35
C LYS A 91 12.13 -0.56 -0.94
N LEU A 92 12.35 -1.77 -1.46
CA LEU A 92 11.64 -2.25 -2.65
C LEU A 92 10.12 -2.35 -2.39
N CYS A 93 9.72 -2.87 -1.23
CA CYS A 93 8.31 -2.95 -0.84
C CYS A 93 7.66 -1.56 -0.77
N ILE A 94 8.33 -0.60 -0.12
CA ILE A 94 7.86 0.80 -0.05
C ILE A 94 7.73 1.39 -1.44
N LYS A 95 8.75 1.25 -2.30
CA LYS A 95 8.73 1.78 -3.65
C LYS A 95 7.58 1.21 -4.49
N LYS A 96 7.34 -0.10 -4.41
CA LYS A 96 6.22 -0.75 -5.10
C LYS A 96 4.87 -0.24 -4.61
N MET A 97 4.75 0.03 -3.32
CA MET A 97 3.55 0.65 -2.75
C MET A 97 3.36 2.10 -3.21
N GLU A 98 4.43 2.89 -3.32
CA GLU A 98 4.38 4.24 -3.89
C GLU A 98 3.93 4.23 -5.35
N GLU A 99 4.48 3.33 -6.17
CA GLU A 99 4.07 3.16 -7.57
C GLU A 99 2.57 2.84 -7.69
N THR A 100 2.09 1.88 -6.90
CA THR A 100 0.69 1.45 -6.90
C THR A 100 -0.24 2.53 -6.32
N SER A 101 0.16 3.23 -5.27
CA SER A 101 -0.62 4.32 -4.69
C SER A 101 -0.72 5.51 -5.64
N ASN A 102 0.36 5.83 -6.37
CA ASN A 102 0.34 6.84 -7.43
C ASN A 102 -0.60 6.45 -8.57
N TYR A 103 -0.58 5.18 -8.98
CA TYR A 103 -1.53 4.65 -9.94
C TYR A 103 -2.97 4.85 -9.47
N TRP A 104 -3.32 4.44 -8.24
CA TRP A 104 -4.66 4.65 -7.69
C TRP A 104 -5.09 6.11 -7.65
N ASN A 105 -4.19 7.02 -7.29
CA ASN A 105 -4.49 8.44 -7.25
C ASN A 105 -4.72 9.02 -8.66
N SER A 106 -4.06 8.46 -9.68
CA SER A 106 -4.20 8.84 -11.08
C SER A 106 -5.45 8.29 -11.77
N LEU A 107 -6.13 7.31 -11.15
CA LEU A 107 -7.39 6.80 -11.66
C LEU A 107 -8.40 7.96 -11.61
N CYS A 108 -8.75 8.47 -12.79
CA CYS A 108 -9.74 9.52 -13.00
C CYS A 108 -10.90 8.96 -13.81
N TYR A 109 -12.04 9.66 -13.73
CA TYR A 109 -13.35 9.35 -14.30
C TYR A 109 -13.33 8.73 -15.71
#